data_AF-A0AAJ7J4A7-F1
#
_entry.id   AF-A0AAJ7J4A7-F1
#
_cell.length_a   1.000
_cell.length_b   1.000
_cell.length_c   1.000
_cell.angle_alpha   90.00
_cell.angle_beta   90.00
_cell.angle_gamma   90.00
#
_symmetry.space_group_name_H-M   'P 1'
#
loop_
_entity.id
_entity.type
_entity.pdbx_description
1 polymer ?
#
loop_
_entity_poly.entity_id
_entity_poly.type
_entity_poly.pdbx_seq_one_letter_code
_entity_poly.pdbx_strand_id
1 'polypeptide(L)'
;MCYVLGREELRRKDPTEFYSVVFLLTRYTLHSKIQTRVIYHALVSYMEMLLEMHSVEDIKLFKEMIVKLGNRLQTGYKEPVKELILTCRTILIKEDVPEASRLMLLYVIDLERRGFSHLPNYLKAFYKSQLGEEYEEPLLN
;
A
#
# COMPACT_ATOMS: atom_id res chain seq x y z
N MET A 1 16.87 -13.24 -9.29
CA MET A 1 16.94 -13.37 -7.82
C MET A 1 18.10 -12.50 -7.29
N CYS A 2 18.06 -11.17 -7.52
CA CYS A 2 19.10 -10.21 -7.09
C CYS A 2 18.58 -8.85 -6.59
N TYR A 3 17.28 -8.55 -6.73
CA TYR A 3 16.74 -7.23 -6.36
C TYR A 3 16.32 -7.11 -4.88
N VAL A 4 16.16 -8.23 -4.17
CA VAL A 4 15.62 -8.25 -2.79
C VAL A 4 16.64 -7.73 -1.78
N LEU A 5 17.89 -8.23 -1.85
CA LEU A 5 18.96 -7.86 -0.91
C LEU A 5 19.32 -6.37 -0.94
N GLY A 6 19.24 -5.72 -2.10
CA GLY A 6 19.58 -4.30 -2.23
C GLY A 6 18.62 -3.36 -1.49
N ARG A 7 17.36 -3.76 -1.31
CA ARG A 7 16.33 -2.88 -0.69
C ARG A 7 16.33 -2.96 0.82
N GLU A 8 16.51 -4.15 1.38
CA GLU A 8 16.70 -4.34 2.82
C GLU A 8 17.95 -3.60 3.28
N GLU A 9 19.03 -3.71 2.49
CA GLU A 9 20.26 -2.98 2.76
C GLU A 9 20.07 -1.46 2.62
N LEU A 10 19.37 -1.00 1.57
CA LEU A 10 19.02 0.41 1.38
C LEU A 10 18.21 0.94 2.57
N ARG A 11 17.16 0.23 2.97
CA ARG A 11 16.31 0.61 4.10
C ARG A 11 17.10 0.76 5.40
N ARG A 12 18.04 -0.16 5.64
CA ARG A 12 18.87 -0.15 6.85
C ARG A 12 19.92 0.96 6.85
N LYS A 13 20.53 1.24 5.69
CA LYS A 13 21.61 2.23 5.56
C LYS A 13 21.08 3.65 5.44
N ASP A 14 20.02 3.83 4.65
CA ASP A 14 19.41 5.12 4.38
C ASP A 14 17.88 4.98 4.23
N PRO A 15 17.13 5.09 5.33
CA PRO A 15 15.66 5.06 5.30
C PRO A 15 15.06 6.16 4.43
N THR A 16 15.73 7.32 4.33
CA THR A 16 15.25 8.47 3.54
C THR A 16 15.34 8.16 2.05
N GLU A 17 16.45 7.57 1.61
CA GLU A 17 16.61 7.11 0.24
C GLU A 17 15.59 6.02 -0.09
N PHE A 18 15.35 5.07 0.82
CA PHE A 18 14.30 4.07 0.65
C PHE A 18 12.93 4.71 0.39
N TYR A 19 12.49 5.65 1.25
CA TYR A 19 11.20 6.33 1.07
C TYR A 19 11.16 7.13 -0.23
N SER A 20 12.27 7.76 -0.62
CA SER A 20 12.39 8.49 -1.88
C SER A 20 12.19 7.57 -3.07
N VAL A 21 12.76 6.37 -3.04
CA VAL A 21 12.57 5.35 -4.08
C VAL A 21 11.11 4.89 -4.14
N VAL A 22 10.48 4.60 -3.00
CA VAL A 22 9.05 4.23 -2.96
C VAL A 22 8.18 5.32 -3.56
N PHE A 23 8.42 6.58 -3.18
CA PHE A 23 7.70 7.73 -3.72
C PHE A 23 7.88 7.88 -5.23
N LEU A 24 9.13 7.78 -5.71
CA LEU A 24 9.45 7.88 -7.14
C LEU A 24 8.81 6.75 -7.95
N LEU A 25 8.87 5.50 -7.48
CA LEU A 25 8.22 4.37 -8.16
C LEU A 25 6.71 4.55 -8.22
N THR A 26 6.10 4.99 -7.12
CA THR A 26 4.65 5.23 -7.04
C THR A 26 4.23 6.30 -8.04
N ARG A 27 4.95 7.43 -8.06
CA ARG A 27 4.68 8.55 -8.96
C ARG A 27 4.92 8.17 -10.42
N TYR A 28 6.01 7.47 -10.71
CA TYR A 28 6.29 6.96 -12.05
C TYR A 28 5.16 6.04 -12.54
N THR A 29 4.73 5.09 -11.71
CA THR A 29 3.65 4.14 -12.05
C THR A 29 2.31 4.83 -12.26
N LEU A 30 2.05 5.93 -11.54
CA LEU A 30 0.82 6.70 -11.67
C LEU A 30 0.74 7.45 -13.01
N HIS A 31 1.85 8.04 -13.47
CA HIS A 31 1.87 8.90 -14.66
C HIS A 31 2.37 8.20 -15.93
N SER A 32 3.06 7.07 -15.80
CA SER A 32 3.56 6.31 -16.95
C SER A 32 2.41 5.56 -17.64
N LYS A 33 2.37 5.67 -18.98
CA LYS A 33 1.56 4.79 -19.83
C LYS A 33 2.20 3.42 -20.01
N ILE A 34 3.49 3.31 -19.72
CA ILE A 34 4.26 2.06 -19.84
C ILE A 34 4.20 1.35 -18.49
N GLN A 35 3.37 0.31 -18.44
CA GLN A 35 3.23 -0.55 -17.28
C GLN A 35 3.95 -1.86 -17.59
N THR A 36 5.15 -2.03 -17.05
CA THR A 36 5.87 -3.30 -17.18
C THR A 36 5.67 -4.14 -15.93
N ARG A 37 5.65 -5.46 -16.12
CA ARG A 37 5.61 -6.43 -15.02
C ARG A 37 6.76 -6.23 -14.02
N VAL A 38 7.90 -5.72 -14.49
CA VAL A 38 9.07 -5.41 -13.66
C VAL A 38 8.77 -4.29 -12.66
N ILE A 39 8.10 -3.22 -13.11
CA ILE A 39 7.72 -2.10 -12.24
C ILE A 39 6.70 -2.55 -11.19
N TYR A 40 5.68 -3.32 -11.59
CA TYR A 40 4.70 -3.85 -10.64
C TYR A 40 5.30 -4.81 -9.63
N HIS A 41 6.21 -5.67 -10.06
CA HIS A 41 6.94 -6.54 -9.16
C HIS A 41 7.78 -5.73 -8.15
N ALA A 42 8.53 -4.72 -8.62
CA ALA A 42 9.29 -3.85 -7.75
C ALA A 42 8.40 -3.12 -6.74
N LEU A 43 7.29 -2.53 -7.21
CA LEU A 43 6.35 -1.78 -6.38
C LEU A 43 5.70 -2.65 -5.30
N VAL A 44 5.14 -3.80 -5.68
CA VAL A 44 4.54 -4.74 -4.71
C VAL A 44 5.55 -5.17 -3.68
N SER A 45 6.79 -5.37 -4.10
CA SER A 45 7.78 -5.88 -3.17
C SER A 45 8.41 -4.79 -2.28
N TYR A 46 8.25 -3.50 -2.62
CA TYR A 46 8.39 -2.42 -1.63
C TYR A 46 7.19 -2.36 -0.68
N MET A 47 5.97 -2.61 -1.15
CA MET A 47 4.78 -2.67 -0.30
C MET A 47 4.87 -3.80 0.74
N GLU A 48 5.42 -4.96 0.37
CA GLU A 48 5.73 -6.06 1.30
C GLU A 48 6.62 -5.57 2.45
N MET A 49 7.73 -4.91 2.11
CA MET A 49 8.66 -4.37 3.11
C MET A 49 8.04 -3.31 4.02
N LEU A 50 7.12 -2.48 3.50
CA LEU A 50 6.39 -1.51 4.33
C LEU A 50 5.49 -2.22 5.34
N LEU A 51 4.84 -3.31 4.93
CA LEU A 51 3.99 -4.10 5.82
C LEU A 51 4.78 -4.81 6.92
N GLU A 52 5.99 -5.31 6.64
CA GLU A 52 6.83 -6.05 7.60
C GLU A 52 7.26 -5.21 8.84
N MET A 53 7.33 -3.89 8.69
CA MET A 53 7.84 -3.00 9.74
C MET A 53 6.79 -2.60 10.77
N HIS A 54 5.50 -2.73 10.43
CA HIS A 54 4.35 -2.38 11.26
C HIS A 54 4.29 -0.93 11.80
N SER A 55 5.23 -0.06 11.40
CA SER A 55 5.26 1.35 11.83
C SER A 55 4.09 2.13 11.25
N VAL A 56 3.64 3.19 11.94
CA VAL A 56 2.51 4.00 11.47
C VAL A 56 2.85 4.65 10.12
N GLU A 57 4.07 5.13 9.97
CA GLU A 57 4.56 5.80 8.77
C GLU A 57 4.63 4.85 7.57
N ASP A 58 5.09 3.61 7.79
CA ASP A 58 5.16 2.61 6.71
C ASP A 58 3.77 2.14 6.28
N ILE A 59 2.87 1.91 7.25
CA ILE A 59 1.47 1.55 6.97
C ILE A 59 0.73 2.68 6.27
N LYS A 60 0.99 3.94 6.65
CA LYS A 60 0.46 5.12 5.96
C LYS A 60 0.91 5.14 4.50
N LEU A 61 2.21 4.98 4.25
CA LEU A 61 2.75 4.98 2.89
C LEU A 61 2.17 3.82 2.05
N PHE A 62 2.07 2.62 2.65
CA PHE A 62 1.41 1.48 2.02
C PHE A 62 -0.05 1.79 1.65
N LYS A 63 -0.83 2.36 2.59
CA LYS A 63 -2.21 2.79 2.36
C LYS A 63 -2.29 3.76 1.18
N GLU A 64 -1.43 4.78 1.13
CA GLU A 64 -1.44 5.76 0.05
C GLU A 64 -1.18 5.12 -1.31
N MET A 65 -0.22 4.19 -1.37
CA MET A 65 0.08 3.46 -2.60
C MET A 65 -1.12 2.62 -3.05
N ILE A 66 -1.83 1.94 -2.14
CA ILE A 66 -3.05 1.19 -2.45
C ILE A 66 -4.16 2.10 -2.95
N VAL A 67 -4.39 3.25 -2.30
CA VAL A 67 -5.41 4.22 -2.74
C VAL A 67 -5.12 4.72 -4.16
N LYS A 68 -3.85 4.99 -4.47
CA LYS A 68 -3.43 5.56 -5.76
C LYS A 68 -3.34 4.52 -6.89
N LEU A 69 -2.95 3.28 -6.58
CA LEU A 69 -2.56 2.27 -7.57
C LEU A 69 -3.30 0.93 -7.46
N GLY A 70 -4.11 0.72 -6.42
CA GLY A 70 -4.73 -0.57 -6.10
C GLY A 70 -5.53 -1.17 -7.26
N ASN A 71 -6.34 -0.36 -7.95
CA ASN A 71 -7.13 -0.83 -9.10
C ASN A 71 -6.24 -1.29 -10.27
N ARG A 72 -5.19 -0.51 -10.59
CA ARG A 72 -4.23 -0.85 -11.64
C ARG A 72 -3.45 -2.11 -11.30
N LEU A 73 -2.99 -2.22 -10.06
CA LEU A 73 -2.28 -3.41 -9.57
C LEU A 73 -3.19 -4.64 -9.57
N GLN A 74 -4.47 -4.51 -9.19
CA GLN A 74 -5.41 -5.63 -9.23
C GLN A 74 -5.63 -6.14 -10.66
N THR A 75 -5.64 -5.24 -11.65
CA THR A 75 -5.85 -5.59 -13.06
C THR A 75 -4.60 -6.22 -13.68
N GLY A 76 -3.41 -5.67 -13.41
CA GLY A 76 -2.15 -6.13 -14.02
C GLY A 76 -1.33 -7.13 -13.20
N TYR A 77 -1.62 -7.27 -11.90
CA TYR A 77 -0.80 -8.01 -10.93
C TYR A 77 -1.63 -8.57 -9.76
N LYS A 78 -2.76 -9.21 -10.10
CA LYS A 78 -3.81 -9.65 -9.18
C LYS A 78 -3.36 -10.51 -8.00
N GLU A 79 -2.60 -11.58 -8.25
CA GLU A 79 -2.26 -12.55 -7.19
C GLU A 79 -1.35 -11.91 -6.12
N PRO A 80 -0.28 -11.17 -6.46
CA PRO A 80 0.53 -10.51 -5.44
C PRO A 80 -0.23 -9.42 -4.66
N VAL A 81 -1.22 -8.77 -5.27
CA VAL A 81 -2.13 -7.88 -4.53
C VAL A 81 -2.96 -8.64 -3.50
N LYS A 82 -3.46 -9.84 -3.84
CA LYS A 82 -4.17 -10.68 -2.84
C LYS A 82 -3.25 -11.10 -1.70
N GLU A 83 -1.98 -11.39 -1.99
CA GLU A 83 -0.97 -11.72 -0.98
C GLU A 83 -0.74 -10.54 -0.03
N LEU A 84 -0.57 -9.31 -0.55
CA LEU A 84 -0.49 -8.09 0.27
C LEU A 84 -1.69 -7.95 1.20
N ILE A 85 -2.90 -8.17 0.67
CA ILE A 85 -4.14 -8.01 1.45
C ILE A 85 -4.30 -9.14 2.48
N LEU A 86 -3.80 -10.34 2.18
CA LEU A 86 -3.70 -11.41 3.16
C LEU A 86 -2.74 -11.02 4.28
N THR A 87 -1.58 -10.44 3.96
CA THR A 87 -0.64 -9.90 4.95
C THR A 87 -1.29 -8.84 5.82
N CYS A 88 -2.06 -7.90 5.26
CA CYS A 88 -2.82 -6.93 6.06
C CYS A 88 -3.75 -7.61 7.08
N ARG A 89 -4.48 -8.66 6.66
CA ARG A 89 -5.36 -9.44 7.55
C ARG A 89 -4.56 -10.16 8.64
N THR A 90 -3.41 -10.73 8.28
CA THR A 90 -2.53 -11.41 9.23
C THR A 90 -2.01 -10.44 10.29
N ILE A 91 -1.55 -9.25 9.90
CA ILE A 91 -1.08 -8.21 10.81
C ILE A 91 -2.18 -7.83 11.79
N LEU A 92 -3.40 -7.57 11.30
CA LEU A 92 -4.54 -7.21 12.15
C LEU A 92 -4.93 -8.28 13.18
N ILE A 93 -4.65 -9.55 12.90
CA ILE A 93 -5.01 -10.68 13.77
C ILE A 93 -3.88 -11.00 14.76
N LYS A 94 -2.63 -10.93 14.31
CA LYS A 94 -1.49 -11.50 15.04
C LYS A 94 -0.57 -10.48 15.69
N GLU A 95 -0.53 -9.27 15.18
CA GLU A 95 0.46 -8.27 15.57
C GLU A 95 -0.19 -7.19 16.43
N ASP A 96 0.53 -6.73 17.46
CA ASP A 96 0.10 -5.59 18.25
C ASP A 96 0.54 -4.28 17.57
N VAL A 97 -0.24 -3.84 16.59
CA VAL A 97 0.01 -2.59 15.87
C VAL A 97 -0.80 -1.42 16.44
N PRO A 98 -0.31 -0.18 16.36
CA PRO A 98 -1.06 0.99 16.83
C PRO A 98 -2.45 1.12 16.20
N GLU A 99 -3.39 1.74 16.91
CA GLU A 99 -4.77 1.93 16.45
C GLU A 99 -4.86 2.57 15.06
N ALA A 100 -4.05 3.61 14.81
CA ALA A 100 -3.95 4.27 13.51
C ALA A 100 -3.58 3.29 12.39
N SER A 101 -2.58 2.43 12.62
CA SER A 101 -2.19 1.38 11.66
C SER A 101 -3.32 0.37 11.44
N ARG A 102 -4.01 -0.07 12.50
CA ARG A 102 -5.16 -0.99 12.37
C ARG A 102 -6.25 -0.39 11.50
N LEU A 103 -6.59 0.88 11.74
CA LEU A 103 -7.61 1.59 10.99
C LEU A 103 -7.25 1.75 9.50
N MET A 104 -6.00 2.07 9.19
CA MET A 104 -5.51 2.17 7.81
C MET A 104 -5.51 0.81 7.08
N LEU A 105 -5.13 -0.27 7.77
CA LEU A 105 -5.19 -1.63 7.22
C LEU A 105 -6.64 -2.09 6.98
N LEU A 106 -7.56 -1.80 7.90
CA LEU A 106 -8.99 -2.05 7.72
C LEU A 106 -9.56 -1.30 6.51
N TYR A 107 -9.18 -0.03 6.36
CA TYR A 107 -9.57 0.78 5.21
C TYR A 107 -9.13 0.15 3.89
N VAL A 108 -7.87 -0.29 3.80
CA VAL A 108 -7.32 -0.99 2.63
C VAL A 108 -8.10 -2.28 2.31
N ILE A 109 -8.47 -3.06 3.33
CA ILE A 109 -9.25 -4.30 3.14
C ILE A 109 -10.65 -4.00 2.60
N ASP A 110 -11.31 -2.95 3.10
CA ASP A 110 -12.63 -2.55 2.60
C ASP A 110 -12.57 -2.02 1.16
N LEU A 111 -11.47 -1.34 0.79
CA LEU A 111 -11.21 -0.97 -0.59
C LEU A 111 -11.04 -2.19 -1.49
N GLU A 112 -10.26 -3.20 -1.07
CA GLU A 112 -10.06 -4.42 -1.86
C GLU A 112 -11.38 -5.14 -2.15
N ARG A 113 -12.26 -5.26 -1.14
CA ARG A 113 -13.60 -5.85 -1.29
C ARG A 113 -14.47 -5.13 -2.33
N ARG A 114 -14.13 -3.89 -2.65
CA ARG A 114 -14.79 -3.05 -3.66
C ARG A 114 -14.00 -2.96 -4.96
N GLY A 115 -12.98 -3.80 -5.17
CA GLY A 115 -12.13 -3.73 -6.35
C GLY A 115 -11.32 -2.43 -6.42
N PHE A 116 -10.92 -1.92 -5.24
CA PHE A 116 -10.23 -0.64 -5.07
C PHE A 116 -11.00 0.56 -5.67
N SER A 117 -12.34 0.47 -5.68
CA SER A 117 -13.23 1.57 -6.05
C SER A 117 -13.71 2.35 -4.82
N HIS A 118 -14.52 3.38 -5.04
CA HIS A 118 -15.06 4.19 -3.95
C HIS A 118 -15.87 3.37 -2.94
N LEU A 119 -15.67 3.67 -1.66
CA LEU A 119 -16.48 3.09 -0.60
C LEU A 119 -17.89 3.67 -0.58
N PRO A 120 -18.90 2.91 -0.10
CA PRO A 120 -20.21 3.45 0.21
C PRO A 120 -20.15 4.63 1.17
N ASN A 121 -21.13 5.53 1.06
CA ASN A 121 -21.19 6.76 1.86
C ASN A 121 -21.04 6.53 3.38
N TYR A 122 -21.60 5.44 3.92
CA TYR A 122 -21.49 5.15 5.36
C TYR A 122 -20.06 4.79 5.78
N LEU A 123 -19.34 3.97 4.99
CA LEU A 123 -17.92 3.66 5.25
C LEU A 123 -17.04 4.88 4.99
N LYS A 124 -17.33 5.65 3.94
CA LYS A 124 -16.64 6.92 3.66
C LYS A 124 -16.76 7.89 4.84
N ALA A 125 -17.97 8.08 5.37
CA ALA A 125 -18.20 8.92 6.54
C ALA A 125 -17.44 8.40 7.78
N PHE A 126 -17.46 7.09 8.01
CA PHE A 126 -16.71 6.45 9.09
C PHE A 126 -15.20 6.69 8.96
N TYR A 127 -14.58 6.32 7.83
CA TYR A 127 -13.14 6.47 7.67
C TYR A 127 -12.71 7.93 7.65
N LYS A 128 -13.51 8.85 7.10
CA LYS A 128 -13.23 10.28 7.16
C LYS A 128 -13.25 10.81 8.59
N SER A 129 -14.17 10.35 9.45
CA SER A 129 -14.21 10.79 10.85
C SER A 129 -13.07 10.21 11.68
N GLN A 130 -12.57 9.03 11.34
CA GLN A 130 -11.53 8.34 12.11
C GLN A 130 -10.11 8.68 11.63
N LEU A 131 -9.89 8.84 10.32
CA LEU A 131 -8.57 9.12 9.72
C LEU A 131 -8.25 10.61 9.57
N GLY A 132 -9.26 11.49 9.58
CA GLY A 132 -9.05 12.94 9.44
C GLY A 132 -8.28 13.28 8.16
N GLU A 133 -7.11 13.91 8.31
CA GLU A 133 -6.23 14.32 7.19
C GLU A 133 -5.62 13.13 6.43
N GLU A 134 -5.57 11.95 7.04
CA GLU A 134 -5.03 10.73 6.42
C GLU A 134 -6.03 10.03 5.46
N TYR A 135 -7.28 10.51 5.46
CA TYR A 135 -8.31 10.01 4.57
C TYR A 135 -8.09 10.49 3.14
N GLU A 136 -7.91 9.53 2.23
CA GLU A 136 -7.80 9.78 0.79
C GLU A 136 -8.73 8.84 0.03
N GLU A 137 -9.32 9.33 -1.07
CA GLU A 137 -10.20 8.53 -1.93
C GLU A 137 -9.43 7.85 -3.06
N PRO A 138 -9.81 6.62 -3.46
CA PRO A 138 -9.18 5.93 -4.58
C PRO A 138 -9.27 6.72 -5.87
N LEU A 139 -8.20 6.72 -6.65
CA LEU A 139 -8.21 7.30 -7.99
C LEU A 139 -8.95 6.36 -8.94
N LEU A 140 -10.08 6.80 -9.49
CA LEU A 140 -10.76 6.12 -10.60
C LEU A 140 -10.03 6.50 -11.88
N ASN A 141 -9.11 5.65 -12.32
CA ASN A 141 -8.41 5.79 -13.60
C ASN A 141 -8.76 4.62 -14.51
#